data_AF-A0A0C7N1U2-F1
#
_entry.id   AF-A0A0C7N1U2-F1
#
_cell.length_a   1.000
_cell.length_b   1.000
_cell.length_c   1.000
_cell.angle_alpha   90.00
_cell.angle_beta   90.00
_cell.angle_gamma   90.00
#
_symmetry.space_group_name_H-M   'P 1'
#
loop_
_entity.id
_entity.type
_entity.pdbx_description
1 polymer ?
#
loop_
_entity_poly.entity_id
_entity_poly.type
_entity_poly.pdbx_seq_one_letter_code
_entity_poly.pdbx_strand_id
1 'polypeptide(L)'
;MSGKEEIRSLLAEAAKFYAAKDYETSTNLYSEVNAIHDALTGENNADYLYLYGKSLYQLALSQSEVFGGDGEEQEGIEGDDAGSDGEEKNEASGHLYQFDETVAEEEEEDVRGDDNGEKEQKEEHNKEEEEEEEEEEEEEEEQQQQQQQDEPNDEVQSSDFENAWEVLELARSIYEKTQSQDQEVLEKLSETYSILGEISLETENFGQATQDLTRCLELRNQAYGAEDPTNRLVIESHYKLFLALELDPSQSVEAQEQLEKAIQLLEARIKAGKAEKDDQGLLEELKLKLKELKTSQQALDVLNKASVAQIKEALMGGGDLSLNKPASINDLTSMVKKRKPKPQPSVEQDPKLKKQKK
;
A
#
# COMPACT_ATOMS: atom_id res chain seq x y z
N MET A 1 4.13 14.14 -36.52
CA MET A 1 4.98 13.00 -36.16
C MET A 1 4.14 11.75 -36.34
N SER A 2 4.72 10.58 -36.61
CA SER A 2 3.93 9.34 -36.59
C SER A 2 3.42 9.11 -35.17
N GLY A 3 2.21 8.58 -34.96
CA GLY A 3 1.71 8.31 -33.61
C GLY A 3 2.62 7.40 -32.78
N LYS A 4 3.42 6.55 -33.43
CA LYS A 4 4.48 5.76 -32.78
C LYS A 4 5.68 6.60 -32.31
N GLU A 5 6.06 7.64 -33.04
CA GLU A 5 7.15 8.55 -32.64
C GLU A 5 6.72 9.42 -31.46
N GLU A 6 5.45 9.83 -31.44
CA GLU A 6 4.83 10.59 -30.37
C GLU A 6 4.78 9.79 -29.06
N ILE A 7 4.30 8.54 -29.10
CA ILE A 7 4.34 7.62 -27.95
C ILE A 7 5.75 7.51 -27.37
N ARG A 8 6.78 7.32 -28.21
CA ARG A 8 8.18 7.23 -27.73
C ARG A 8 8.66 8.51 -27.06
N SER A 9 8.31 9.66 -27.62
CA SER A 9 8.67 10.96 -27.04
C SER A 9 8.02 11.13 -25.67
N LEU A 10 6.72 10.82 -25.56
CA LEU A 10 5.97 10.94 -24.32
C LEU A 10 6.45 9.95 -23.26
N LEU A 11 6.73 8.70 -23.61
CA LEU A 11 7.31 7.71 -22.68
C LEU A 11 8.62 8.22 -22.07
N ALA A 12 9.53 8.73 -22.91
CA ALA A 12 10.81 9.26 -22.46
C ALA A 12 10.68 10.55 -21.64
N GLU A 13 9.62 11.33 -21.85
CA GLU A 13 9.33 12.52 -21.06
C GLU A 13 8.70 12.15 -19.71
N ALA A 14 7.71 11.26 -19.71
CA ALA A 14 7.07 10.72 -18.52
C ALA A 14 8.10 10.09 -17.57
N ALA A 15 9.00 9.25 -18.09
CA ALA A 15 10.06 8.63 -17.30
C ALA A 15 10.99 9.66 -16.63
N LYS A 16 11.26 10.81 -17.28
CA LYS A 16 12.06 11.89 -16.67
C LYS A 16 11.32 12.54 -15.51
N PHE A 17 10.03 12.82 -15.66
CA PHE A 17 9.22 13.39 -14.58
C PHE A 17 9.04 12.40 -13.43
N TYR A 18 8.83 11.11 -13.73
CA TYR A 18 8.82 10.05 -12.73
C TYR A 18 10.12 10.02 -11.92
N ALA A 19 11.27 10.03 -12.59
CA ALA A 19 12.58 10.06 -11.94
C ALA A 19 12.83 11.36 -11.13
N ALA A 20 12.20 12.47 -11.53
CA ALA A 20 12.21 13.72 -10.79
C ALA A 20 11.21 13.76 -9.62
N LYS A 21 10.47 12.67 -9.38
CA LYS A 21 9.38 12.55 -8.40
C LYS A 21 8.20 13.52 -8.65
N ASP A 22 8.10 14.04 -9.87
CA ASP A 22 6.95 14.78 -10.35
C ASP A 22 5.91 13.78 -10.87
N TYR A 23 5.27 13.08 -9.93
CA TYR A 23 4.36 11.99 -10.24
C TYR A 23 3.06 12.47 -10.88
N GLU A 24 2.65 13.71 -10.63
CA GLU A 24 1.49 14.32 -11.28
C GLU A 24 1.73 14.47 -12.78
N THR A 25 2.85 15.09 -13.18
CA THR A 25 3.19 15.26 -14.59
C THR A 25 3.47 13.92 -15.26
N SER A 26 4.18 13.01 -14.58
CA SER A 26 4.42 11.64 -15.06
C SER A 26 3.13 10.89 -15.37
N THR A 27 2.17 10.92 -14.43
CA THR A 27 0.88 10.23 -14.55
C THR A 27 0.09 10.76 -15.75
N ASN A 28 0.03 12.09 -15.92
CA ASN A 28 -0.65 12.71 -17.05
C ASN A 28 -0.04 12.26 -18.39
N LEU A 29 1.29 12.25 -18.51
CA LEU A 29 1.97 11.84 -19.74
C LEU A 29 1.78 10.34 -20.04
N TYR A 30 1.85 9.46 -19.03
CA TYR A 30 1.57 8.04 -19.25
C TYR A 30 0.10 7.77 -19.60
N SER A 31 -0.85 8.57 -19.08
CA SER A 31 -2.25 8.48 -19.50
C SER A 31 -2.43 8.81 -20.99
N GLU A 32 -1.71 9.84 -21.47
CA GLU A 32 -1.71 10.24 -22.88
C GLU A 32 -1.09 9.16 -23.77
N VAL A 33 0.00 8.52 -23.33
CA VAL A 33 0.59 7.36 -24.03
C VAL A 33 -0.44 6.26 -24.24
N ASN A 34 -1.21 5.91 -23.20
CA ASN A 34 -2.24 4.87 -23.30
C ASN A 34 -3.36 5.28 -24.25
N ALA A 35 -3.84 6.52 -24.17
CA ALA A 35 -4.89 7.05 -25.04
C ALA A 35 -4.48 7.06 -26.52
N ILE A 36 -3.24 7.50 -26.82
CA ILE A 36 -2.72 7.49 -28.19
C ILE A 36 -2.54 6.04 -28.68
N HIS A 37 -2.05 5.14 -27.83
CA HIS A 37 -1.90 3.74 -28.22
C HIS A 37 -3.25 3.10 -28.58
N ASP A 38 -4.25 3.22 -27.71
CA ASP A 38 -5.60 2.69 -27.93
C ASP A 38 -6.24 3.29 -29.19
N ALA A 39 -6.09 4.60 -29.42
CA ALA A 39 -6.58 5.24 -30.64
C ALA A 39 -5.93 4.71 -31.93
N LEU A 40 -4.69 4.19 -31.86
CA LEU A 40 -3.95 3.67 -33.01
C LEU A 40 -4.18 2.17 -33.25
N THR A 41 -4.34 1.37 -32.19
CA THR A 41 -4.40 -0.10 -32.26
C THR A 41 -5.79 -0.66 -31.96
N GLY A 42 -6.60 0.07 -31.19
CA GLY A 42 -7.86 -0.42 -30.60
C GLY A 42 -7.65 -1.47 -29.50
N GLU A 43 -6.42 -1.61 -28.99
CA GLU A 43 -6.05 -2.59 -27.98
C GLU A 43 -5.19 -1.95 -26.88
N ASN A 44 -5.38 -2.42 -25.65
CA ASN A 44 -4.56 -2.01 -24.51
C ASN A 44 -3.20 -2.70 -24.52
N ASN A 45 -2.15 -1.97 -24.10
CA ASN A 45 -0.81 -2.50 -23.92
C ASN A 45 -0.49 -2.65 -22.43
N ALA A 46 -0.05 -3.83 -22.01
CA ALA A 46 0.24 -4.13 -20.61
C ALA A 46 1.37 -3.25 -20.03
N ASP A 47 2.41 -2.97 -20.81
CA ASP A 47 3.56 -2.17 -20.36
C ASP A 47 3.14 -0.73 -20.13
N TYR A 48 2.35 -0.15 -21.04
CA TYR A 48 1.88 1.23 -20.91
C TYR A 48 0.89 1.39 -19.75
N LEU A 49 0.02 0.41 -19.54
CA LEU A 49 -0.87 0.38 -18.38
C LEU A 49 -0.08 0.22 -17.09
N TYR A 50 0.92 -0.67 -17.06
CA TYR A 50 1.78 -0.85 -15.90
C TYR A 50 2.51 0.45 -15.52
N LEU A 51 3.10 1.16 -16.48
CA LEU A 51 3.79 2.44 -16.23
C LEU A 51 2.84 3.52 -15.70
N TYR A 52 1.62 3.58 -16.26
CA TYR A 52 0.59 4.49 -15.80
C TYR A 52 0.13 4.16 -14.38
N GLY A 53 -0.22 2.91 -14.11
CA GLY A 53 -0.65 2.43 -12.79
C GLY A 53 0.44 2.58 -11.72
N LYS A 54 1.71 2.32 -12.07
CA LYS A 54 2.87 2.57 -11.19
C LYS A 54 3.03 4.06 -10.86
N SER A 55 2.76 4.95 -11.81
CA SER A 55 2.81 6.40 -11.57
C SER A 55 1.66 6.88 -10.70
N LEU A 56 0.44 6.38 -10.93
CA LEU A 56 -0.72 6.63 -10.06
C LEU A 56 -0.44 6.18 -8.62
N TYR A 57 0.13 4.99 -8.45
CA TYR A 57 0.49 4.48 -7.13
C TYR A 57 1.48 5.39 -6.39
N GLN A 58 2.53 5.84 -7.07
CA GLN A 58 3.50 6.78 -6.46
C GLN A 58 2.89 8.14 -6.15
N LEU A 59 1.97 8.62 -7.00
CA LEU A 59 1.23 9.85 -6.73
C LEU A 59 0.37 9.70 -5.47
N ALA A 60 -0.38 8.60 -5.36
CA ALA A 60 -1.21 8.29 -4.19
C ALA A 60 -0.36 8.18 -2.90
N LEU A 61 0.80 7.51 -2.97
CA LEU A 61 1.76 7.49 -1.86
C LEU A 61 2.23 8.89 -1.48
N SER A 62 2.65 9.71 -2.45
CA SER A 62 3.16 11.06 -2.17
C SER A 62 2.14 11.97 -1.51
N GLN A 63 0.85 11.82 -1.87
CA GLN A 63 -0.24 12.55 -1.24
C GLN A 63 -0.57 11.96 0.14
N SER A 64 -0.40 10.66 0.34
CA SER A 64 -0.64 10.00 1.63
C SER A 64 0.42 10.36 2.67
N GLU A 65 1.69 10.40 2.28
CA GLU A 65 2.80 10.78 3.16
C GLU A 65 2.72 12.25 3.63
N VAL A 66 2.28 13.17 2.78
CA VAL A 66 2.15 14.60 3.09
C VAL A 66 1.14 14.88 4.22
N PHE A 67 0.17 13.99 4.42
CA PHE A 67 -0.82 14.12 5.50
C PHE A 67 -0.61 13.14 6.66
N GLY A 68 0.21 12.09 6.47
CA GLY A 68 0.58 11.10 7.49
C GLY A 68 1.89 11.37 8.22
N GLY A 69 2.79 12.19 7.65
CA GLY A 69 4.01 12.65 8.30
C GLY A 69 3.82 14.05 8.91
N ASP A 70 4.23 14.24 10.16
CA ASP A 70 4.22 15.54 10.85
C ASP A 70 4.71 16.64 9.89
N GLY A 71 3.79 17.55 9.52
CA GLY A 71 4.05 18.62 8.57
C GLY A 71 5.19 19.51 9.02
N GLU A 72 6.37 19.31 8.45
CA GLU A 72 7.47 20.27 8.49
C GLU A 72 7.80 20.68 7.05
N GLU A 73 7.16 21.76 6.62
CA GLU A 73 7.64 22.59 5.51
C GLU A 73 9.12 22.92 5.76
N GLN A 74 9.99 22.49 4.85
CA GLN A 74 11.40 22.84 4.86
C GLN A 74 11.58 24.35 4.64
N GLU A 75 11.93 25.07 5.71
CA GLU A 75 12.70 26.31 5.61
C GLU A 75 14.01 26.21 6.42
N GLY A 76 15.14 26.27 5.72
CA GLY A 76 16.34 27.01 6.15
C GLY A 76 17.19 26.47 7.32
N ILE A 77 18.35 25.94 6.95
CA ILE A 77 19.46 25.41 7.77
C ILE A 77 20.09 26.45 8.74
N GLU A 78 20.39 26.06 10.00
CA GLU A 78 21.73 26.05 10.68
C GLU A 78 21.65 26.18 12.23
N GLY A 79 22.25 25.22 12.96
CA GLY A 79 22.66 25.42 14.37
C GLY A 79 22.78 24.16 15.26
N ASP A 80 24.02 23.86 15.68
CA ASP A 80 24.53 22.72 16.48
C ASP A 80 23.87 22.34 17.84
N ASP A 81 23.90 21.01 18.08
CA ASP A 81 24.30 20.21 19.26
C ASP A 81 23.42 20.00 20.54
N ALA A 82 23.34 18.69 20.87
CA ALA A 82 23.20 17.97 22.15
C ALA A 82 21.87 17.87 22.93
N GLY A 83 21.27 16.66 22.89
CA GLY A 83 21.10 15.81 24.09
C GLY A 83 19.69 15.31 24.48
N SER A 84 19.47 13.98 24.37
CA SER A 84 18.63 13.04 25.19
C SER A 84 17.17 13.43 25.51
N ASP A 85 16.12 12.62 25.35
CA ASP A 85 15.87 11.22 25.75
C ASP A 85 14.53 10.79 25.12
N GLY A 86 14.26 9.49 25.08
CA GLY A 86 13.35 8.85 24.13
C GLY A 86 11.84 9.09 24.23
N GLU A 87 11.20 8.85 23.09
CA GLU A 87 9.84 8.33 22.95
C GLU A 87 9.81 7.45 21.68
N GLU A 88 9.50 6.17 21.86
CA GLU A 88 9.32 5.19 20.77
C GLU A 88 8.10 5.58 19.93
N LYS A 89 8.34 6.17 18.75
CA LYS A 89 7.39 6.16 17.65
C LYS A 89 7.72 4.98 16.73
N ASN A 90 6.78 4.05 16.66
CA ASN A 90 6.81 2.90 15.78
C ASN A 90 6.33 3.36 14.39
N GLU A 91 7.18 4.11 13.68
CA GLU A 91 6.94 4.61 12.32
C GLU A 91 8.10 4.10 11.45
N ALA A 92 8.04 2.81 11.09
CA ALA A 92 9.03 2.15 10.24
C ALA A 92 8.39 1.34 9.10
N SER A 93 7.12 1.59 8.77
CA SER A 93 6.43 0.88 7.68
C SER A 93 6.56 1.56 6.31
N GLY A 94 6.68 2.89 6.24
CA GLY A 94 6.61 3.61 4.96
C GLY A 94 7.93 3.79 4.21
N HIS A 95 9.03 4.08 4.91
CA HIS A 95 10.24 4.61 4.26
C HIS A 95 11.43 3.63 4.13
N LEU A 96 11.32 2.40 4.66
CA LEU A 96 12.46 1.48 4.73
C LEU A 96 12.59 0.54 3.51
N TYR A 97 11.60 0.49 2.60
CA TYR A 97 11.53 -0.58 1.59
C TYR A 97 11.23 -0.15 0.15
N GLN A 98 11.42 1.14 -0.16
CA GLN A 98 11.61 1.54 -1.55
C GLN A 98 13.04 1.13 -1.93
N PHE A 99 13.20 -0.12 -2.35
CA PHE A 99 14.42 -0.55 -3.02
C PHE A 99 14.56 0.33 -4.25
N ASP A 100 15.51 1.28 -4.23
CA ASP A 100 15.83 2.16 -5.36
C ASP A 100 15.94 1.30 -6.62
N GLU A 101 14.87 1.29 -7.41
CA GLU A 101 14.87 0.67 -8.71
C GLU A 101 15.67 1.61 -9.60
N THR A 102 16.95 1.30 -9.75
CA THR A 102 17.74 1.83 -10.85
C THR A 102 17.10 1.30 -12.12
N VAL A 103 16.17 2.08 -12.68
CA VAL A 103 15.65 1.93 -14.03
C VAL A 103 16.85 1.99 -14.97
N ALA A 104 17.40 0.82 -15.31
CA ALA A 104 18.31 0.66 -16.42
C ALA A 104 17.44 0.45 -17.67
N GLU A 105 16.78 1.50 -18.13
CA GLU A 105 16.20 1.56 -19.47
C GLU A 105 17.34 1.83 -20.48
N GLU A 106 17.97 0.76 -20.95
CA GLU A 106 18.62 0.74 -22.26
C GLU A 106 18.20 -0.56 -22.98
N GLU A 107 17.04 -0.54 -23.63
CA GLU A 107 16.82 -1.40 -24.80
C GLU A 107 16.30 -0.55 -25.97
N GLU A 108 17.23 -0.22 -26.87
CA GLU A 108 16.92 0.17 -28.24
C GLU A 108 16.32 -1.03 -29.00
N GLU A 109 15.36 -0.71 -29.86
CA GLU A 109 14.60 -1.62 -30.72
C GLU A 109 15.44 -2.63 -31.54
N ASP A 110 14.89 -3.84 -31.74
CA ASP A 110 15.07 -4.59 -33.00
C ASP A 110 13.75 -5.24 -33.44
N VAL A 111 12.81 -4.42 -33.93
CA VAL A 111 11.65 -4.93 -34.70
C VAL A 111 12.11 -5.18 -36.14
N ARG A 112 12.55 -6.41 -36.41
CA ARG A 112 12.68 -6.91 -37.79
C ARG A 112 11.31 -7.00 -38.43
N GLY A 113 11.08 -6.15 -39.43
CA GLY A 113 9.95 -6.25 -40.33
C GLY A 113 10.00 -7.52 -41.18
N ASP A 114 8.83 -8.13 -41.38
CA ASP A 114 8.54 -8.90 -42.59
C ASP A 114 7.16 -8.49 -43.10
N ASP A 115 7.19 -7.77 -44.21
CA ASP A 115 6.05 -7.43 -45.07
C ASP A 115 5.87 -8.58 -46.05
N ASN A 116 4.70 -9.24 -46.04
CA ASN A 116 4.05 -9.66 -47.29
C ASN A 116 2.64 -10.23 -47.09
N GLY A 117 1.73 -9.83 -47.97
CA GLY A 117 0.86 -10.81 -48.63
C GLY A 117 -0.65 -10.62 -48.47
N GLU A 118 -1.21 -9.78 -49.33
CA GLU A 118 -2.63 -9.73 -49.74
C GLU A 118 -3.34 -11.10 -49.81
N LYS A 119 -4.65 -11.11 -49.45
CA LYS A 119 -5.71 -11.51 -50.41
C LYS A 119 -7.12 -11.24 -49.89
N GLU A 120 -7.85 -10.52 -50.74
CA GLU A 120 -9.29 -10.35 -50.79
C GLU A 120 -10.07 -11.67 -50.66
N GLN A 121 -11.24 -11.63 -50.01
CA GLN A 121 -12.46 -12.19 -50.58
C GLN A 121 -13.74 -11.59 -49.98
N LYS A 122 -14.62 -11.18 -50.89
CA LYS A 122 -16.00 -10.70 -50.73
C LYS A 122 -16.91 -11.81 -50.19
N GLU A 123 -17.95 -11.46 -49.44
CA GLU A 123 -19.33 -11.86 -49.75
C GLU A 123 -20.35 -10.85 -49.20
N GLU A 124 -21.35 -10.60 -50.03
CA GLU A 124 -22.47 -9.69 -49.85
C GLU A 124 -23.61 -10.34 -49.04
N HIS A 125 -24.27 -9.58 -48.17
CA HIS A 125 -25.74 -9.65 -48.10
C HIS A 125 -26.34 -8.28 -47.83
N ASN A 126 -27.47 -8.07 -48.49
CA ASN A 126 -28.07 -6.79 -48.85
C ASN A 126 -29.43 -6.60 -48.13
N LYS A 127 -29.89 -5.33 -48.12
CA LYS A 127 -31.25 -4.80 -47.85
C LYS A 127 -31.61 -4.48 -46.40
N GLU A 128 -32.23 -3.36 -46.06
CA GLU A 128 -32.80 -2.16 -46.73
C GLU A 128 -33.03 -1.14 -45.58
N GLU A 129 -32.45 0.06 -45.64
CA GLU A 129 -33.12 1.38 -45.81
C GLU A 129 -34.33 1.68 -44.89
N GLU A 130 -34.20 2.72 -44.05
CA GLU A 130 -35.18 3.81 -43.92
C GLU A 130 -34.48 5.08 -43.39
N GLU A 131 -34.79 6.21 -44.04
CA GLU A 131 -34.23 7.57 -43.89
C GLU A 131 -34.91 8.36 -42.75
N GLU A 132 -34.23 9.36 -42.16
CA GLU A 132 -34.60 10.81 -42.24
C GLU A 132 -33.88 11.67 -41.16
N GLU A 133 -33.20 12.72 -41.67
CA GLU A 133 -33.06 14.13 -41.20
C GLU A 133 -32.47 14.43 -39.79
N GLU A 134 -31.23 14.95 -39.73
CA GLU A 134 -30.82 16.39 -39.69
C GLU A 134 -31.22 17.14 -38.41
N GLU A 135 -30.22 17.55 -37.60
CA GLU A 135 -29.95 18.95 -37.23
C GLU A 135 -28.68 19.03 -36.35
N GLU A 136 -27.66 19.73 -36.86
CA GLU A 136 -26.53 20.28 -36.10
C GLU A 136 -27.00 21.58 -35.42
N GLU A 137 -26.75 21.77 -34.13
CA GLU A 137 -26.39 23.09 -33.57
C GLU A 137 -25.38 22.91 -32.43
N GLU A 138 -24.34 23.74 -32.50
CA GLU A 138 -23.14 23.81 -31.68
C GLU A 138 -23.38 24.43 -30.29
N GLU A 139 -22.50 24.04 -29.36
CA GLU A 139 -21.91 24.80 -28.24
C GLU A 139 -22.80 25.53 -27.22
N GLU A 140 -22.67 25.12 -25.96
CA GLU A 140 -22.21 26.03 -24.90
C GLU A 140 -21.40 25.23 -23.84
N GLU A 141 -20.10 25.50 -23.79
CA GLU A 141 -19.19 25.07 -22.73
C GLU A 141 -19.59 25.72 -21.40
N GLU A 142 -20.00 24.92 -20.41
CA GLU A 142 -19.87 25.32 -19.00
C GLU A 142 -18.73 24.51 -18.37
N GLN A 143 -17.56 25.15 -18.31
CA GLN A 143 -16.44 24.79 -17.46
C GLN A 143 -16.92 24.66 -16.01
N GLN A 144 -17.22 23.44 -15.57
CA GLN A 144 -17.26 23.15 -14.15
C GLN A 144 -15.83 23.10 -13.64
N GLN A 145 -15.34 24.25 -13.19
CA GLN A 145 -14.30 24.32 -12.17
C GLN A 145 -14.74 23.42 -11.02
N GLN A 146 -14.12 22.24 -10.90
CA GLN A 146 -14.21 21.43 -9.70
C GLN A 146 -13.64 22.26 -8.54
N GLN A 147 -14.53 22.91 -7.82
CA GLN A 147 -14.24 23.36 -6.47
C GLN A 147 -13.98 22.09 -5.67
N GLN A 148 -12.73 21.90 -5.27
CA GLN A 148 -12.33 20.96 -4.23
C GLN A 148 -13.23 21.20 -3.04
N GLN A 149 -14.25 20.36 -2.94
CA GLN A 149 -15.10 20.24 -1.78
C GLN A 149 -14.30 19.34 -0.85
N ASP A 150 -14.08 19.77 0.39
CA ASP A 150 -13.40 19.01 1.43
C ASP A 150 -14.16 17.68 1.68
N GLU A 151 -13.97 16.70 0.79
CA GLU A 151 -14.23 15.30 1.06
C GLU A 151 -13.28 14.86 2.18
N PRO A 152 -13.74 14.01 3.10
CA PRO A 152 -12.85 13.48 4.14
C PRO A 152 -11.64 12.87 3.44
N ASN A 153 -10.45 13.31 3.83
CA ASN A 153 -9.17 12.98 3.20
C ASN A 153 -8.99 11.45 2.99
N ASP A 154 -9.55 10.64 3.88
CA ASP A 154 -9.56 9.17 3.79
C ASP A 154 -10.33 8.64 2.55
N GLU A 155 -11.43 9.30 2.14
CA GLU A 155 -12.21 8.89 0.95
C GLU A 155 -11.47 9.22 -0.35
N VAL A 156 -10.75 10.35 -0.39
CA VAL A 156 -9.94 10.76 -1.56
C VAL A 156 -8.71 9.86 -1.70
N GLN A 157 -7.98 9.60 -0.60
CA GLN A 157 -6.81 8.70 -0.61
C GLN A 157 -7.21 7.27 -1.00
N SER A 158 -8.34 6.77 -0.49
CA SER A 158 -8.87 5.47 -0.89
C SER A 158 -9.20 5.43 -2.39
N SER A 159 -9.72 6.53 -2.94
CA SER A 159 -10.00 6.67 -4.38
C SER A 159 -8.73 6.66 -5.24
N ASP A 160 -7.65 7.31 -4.81
CA ASP A 160 -6.39 7.36 -5.59
C ASP A 160 -5.70 5.99 -5.65
N PHE A 161 -5.71 5.24 -4.55
CA PHE A 161 -5.23 3.86 -4.54
C PHE A 161 -6.12 2.92 -5.38
N GLU A 162 -7.43 3.10 -5.35
CA GLU A 162 -8.36 2.31 -6.18
C GLU A 162 -8.09 2.54 -7.68
N ASN A 163 -7.90 3.79 -8.10
CA ASN A 163 -7.56 4.13 -9.49
C ASN A 163 -6.26 3.44 -9.94
N ALA A 164 -5.22 3.47 -9.09
CA ALA A 164 -3.97 2.77 -9.37
C ALA A 164 -4.18 1.26 -9.47
N TRP A 165 -4.96 0.69 -8.55
CA TRP A 165 -5.28 -0.74 -8.49
C TRP A 165 -5.99 -1.21 -9.75
N GLU A 166 -7.03 -0.50 -10.22
CA GLU A 166 -7.81 -0.87 -11.41
C GLU A 166 -6.92 -0.95 -12.66
N VAL A 167 -6.05 0.05 -12.85
CA VAL A 167 -5.11 0.11 -13.98
C VAL A 167 -4.10 -1.03 -13.92
N LEU A 168 -3.53 -1.29 -12.73
CA LEU A 168 -2.57 -2.37 -12.52
C LEU A 168 -3.21 -3.74 -12.66
N GLU A 169 -4.46 -3.92 -12.26
CA GLU A 169 -5.20 -5.15 -12.49
C GLU A 169 -5.43 -5.42 -13.97
N LEU A 170 -5.76 -4.39 -14.74
CA LEU A 170 -5.88 -4.52 -16.19
C LEU A 170 -4.53 -4.97 -16.80
N ALA A 171 -3.42 -4.34 -16.43
CA ALA A 171 -2.07 -4.73 -16.86
C ALA A 171 -1.75 -6.18 -16.48
N ARG A 172 -1.97 -6.56 -15.21
CA ARG A 172 -1.79 -7.93 -14.69
C ARG A 172 -2.56 -8.93 -15.53
N SER A 173 -3.83 -8.66 -15.81
CA SER A 173 -4.70 -9.58 -16.57
C SER A 173 -4.18 -9.82 -18.00
N ILE A 174 -3.51 -8.84 -18.61
CA ILE A 174 -2.94 -8.95 -19.95
C ILE A 174 -1.63 -9.75 -19.89
N TYR A 175 -0.76 -9.47 -18.91
CA TYR A 175 0.45 -10.27 -18.69
C TYR A 175 0.12 -11.75 -18.44
N GLU A 176 -0.87 -12.06 -17.60
CA GLU A 176 -1.30 -13.45 -17.36
C GLU A 176 -1.82 -14.14 -18.62
N LYS A 177 -2.58 -13.41 -19.46
CA LYS A 177 -3.10 -13.93 -20.74
C LYS A 177 -2.03 -14.18 -21.78
N THR A 178 -0.89 -13.48 -21.70
CA THR A 178 0.21 -13.61 -22.66
C THR A 178 0.77 -15.05 -22.67
N GLN A 179 0.53 -15.85 -21.62
CA GLN A 179 0.88 -17.29 -21.49
C GLN A 179 2.35 -17.63 -21.83
N SER A 180 3.20 -16.63 -22.03
CA SER A 180 4.62 -16.81 -22.24
C SER A 180 5.26 -17.09 -20.88
N GLN A 181 6.10 -18.12 -20.83
CA GLN A 181 7.04 -18.31 -19.72
C GLN A 181 8.30 -17.49 -19.99
N ASP A 182 8.13 -16.34 -20.66
CA ASP A 182 9.24 -15.48 -21.01
C ASP A 182 9.69 -14.76 -19.75
N GLN A 183 11.00 -14.61 -19.62
CA GLN A 183 11.62 -14.04 -18.43
C GLN A 183 11.08 -12.63 -18.19
N GLU A 184 11.07 -11.80 -19.24
CA GLU A 184 10.60 -10.41 -19.17
C GLU A 184 9.14 -10.30 -18.70
N VAL A 185 8.26 -11.19 -19.16
CA VAL A 185 6.85 -11.20 -18.75
C VAL A 185 6.69 -11.65 -17.30
N LEU A 186 7.49 -12.62 -16.84
CA LEU A 186 7.50 -13.03 -15.43
C LEU A 186 7.97 -11.89 -14.53
N GLU A 187 8.99 -11.16 -14.95
CA GLU A 187 9.54 -10.02 -14.21
C GLU A 187 8.48 -8.91 -14.08
N LYS A 188 7.92 -8.45 -15.20
CA LYS A 188 6.86 -7.42 -15.23
C LYS A 188 5.60 -7.83 -14.45
N LEU A 189 5.16 -9.08 -14.60
CA LEU A 189 4.00 -9.60 -13.86
C LEU A 189 4.29 -9.67 -12.37
N SER A 190 5.47 -10.11 -11.96
CA SER A 190 5.85 -10.17 -10.54
C SER A 190 5.90 -8.80 -9.89
N GLU A 191 6.37 -7.79 -10.64
CA GLU A 191 6.42 -6.41 -10.18
C GLU A 191 5.02 -5.82 -10.06
N THR A 192 4.13 -6.13 -11.01
CA THR A 192 2.72 -5.73 -10.95
C THR A 192 2.04 -6.30 -9.70
N TYR A 193 2.27 -7.57 -9.37
CA TYR A 193 1.79 -8.18 -8.13
C TYR A 193 2.40 -7.56 -6.87
N SER A 194 3.66 -7.11 -6.92
CA SER A 194 4.27 -6.41 -5.78
C SER A 194 3.49 -5.14 -5.46
N ILE A 195 3.24 -4.30 -6.47
CA ILE A 195 2.53 -3.03 -6.30
C ILE A 195 1.07 -3.27 -5.86
N LEU A 196 0.37 -4.24 -6.46
CA LEU A 196 -1.01 -4.59 -6.04
C LEU A 196 -1.06 -5.05 -4.57
N GLY A 197 -0.06 -5.82 -4.14
CA GLY A 197 0.08 -6.24 -2.76
C GLY A 197 0.35 -5.07 -1.81
N GLU A 198 1.17 -4.11 -2.23
CA GLU A 198 1.46 -2.89 -1.47
C GLU A 198 0.25 -1.95 -1.37
N ILE A 199 -0.51 -1.76 -2.46
CA ILE A 199 -1.80 -1.04 -2.42
C ILE A 199 -2.77 -1.72 -1.45
N SER A 200 -2.81 -3.06 -1.46
CA SER A 200 -3.65 -3.82 -0.54
C SER A 200 -3.20 -3.70 0.93
N LEU A 201 -1.90 -3.49 1.19
CA LEU A 201 -1.40 -3.19 2.54
C LEU A 201 -1.86 -1.81 2.99
N GLU A 202 -1.71 -0.81 2.13
CA GLU A 202 -2.04 0.59 2.42
C GLU A 202 -3.54 0.78 2.66
N THR A 203 -4.37 0.04 1.92
CA THR A 203 -5.84 0.03 2.07
C THR A 203 -6.34 -0.94 3.15
N GLU A 204 -5.44 -1.46 3.99
CA GLU A 204 -5.72 -2.42 5.08
C GLU A 204 -6.39 -3.74 4.64
N ASN A 205 -6.31 -4.08 3.36
CA ASN A 205 -6.80 -5.34 2.82
C ASN A 205 -5.74 -6.45 2.90
N PHE A 206 -5.37 -6.82 4.13
CA PHE A 206 -4.26 -7.77 4.40
C PHE A 206 -4.45 -9.16 3.78
N GLY A 207 -5.71 -9.60 3.62
CA GLY A 207 -6.03 -10.88 2.99
C GLY A 207 -5.74 -10.90 1.49
N GLN A 208 -5.98 -9.78 0.80
CA GLN A 208 -5.61 -9.60 -0.60
C GLN A 208 -4.10 -9.39 -0.74
N ALA A 209 -3.51 -8.54 0.11
CA ALA A 209 -2.06 -8.30 0.14
C ALA A 209 -1.26 -9.60 0.25
N THR A 210 -1.69 -10.51 1.13
CA THR A 210 -1.04 -11.81 1.32
C THR A 210 -1.10 -12.67 0.04
N GLN A 211 -2.22 -12.66 -0.69
CA GLN A 211 -2.38 -13.42 -1.93
C GLN A 211 -1.47 -12.86 -3.03
N ASP A 212 -1.49 -11.55 -3.24
CA ASP A 212 -0.72 -10.89 -4.29
C ASP A 212 0.79 -10.98 -4.03
N LEU A 213 1.24 -10.76 -2.79
CA LEU A 213 2.66 -10.89 -2.42
C LEU A 213 3.15 -12.34 -2.43
N THR A 214 2.28 -13.31 -2.14
CA THR A 214 2.60 -14.74 -2.35
C THR A 214 2.82 -15.01 -3.83
N ARG A 215 1.94 -14.49 -4.70
CA ARG A 215 2.07 -14.67 -6.15
C ARG A 215 3.31 -13.98 -6.72
N CYS A 216 3.61 -12.77 -6.24
CA CYS A 216 4.87 -12.06 -6.52
C CYS A 216 6.09 -12.93 -6.19
N LEU A 217 6.14 -13.50 -4.99
CA LEU A 217 7.24 -14.37 -4.55
C LEU A 217 7.38 -15.63 -5.42
N GLU A 218 6.27 -16.26 -5.82
CA GLU A 218 6.30 -17.42 -6.72
C GLU A 218 6.90 -17.07 -8.08
N LEU A 219 6.48 -15.95 -8.66
CA LEU A 219 6.96 -15.48 -9.97
C LEU A 219 8.43 -15.08 -9.92
N ARG A 220 8.88 -14.35 -8.88
CA ARG A 220 10.30 -14.00 -8.71
C ARG A 220 11.17 -15.24 -8.46
N ASN A 221 10.66 -16.26 -7.76
CA ASN A 221 11.36 -17.55 -7.65
C ASN A 221 11.46 -18.27 -9.00
N GLN A 222 10.42 -18.18 -9.83
CA GLN A 222 10.45 -18.75 -11.18
C GLN A 222 11.44 -18.02 -12.09
N ALA A 223 11.45 -16.69 -12.06
CA ALA A 223 12.31 -15.84 -12.88
C ALA A 223 13.79 -15.94 -12.45
N TYR A 224 14.07 -15.92 -11.15
CA TYR A 224 15.45 -15.76 -10.66
C TYR A 224 15.97 -16.97 -9.86
N GLY A 225 15.10 -17.76 -9.26
CA GLY A 225 15.48 -18.75 -8.24
C GLY A 225 16.37 -19.88 -8.76
N ALA A 226 16.32 -20.20 -10.05
CA ALA A 226 17.19 -21.21 -10.66
C ALA A 226 18.64 -20.71 -10.83
N GLU A 227 18.83 -19.43 -11.14
CA GLU A 227 20.14 -18.84 -11.41
C GLU A 227 20.76 -18.20 -10.16
N ASP A 228 19.98 -17.43 -9.42
CA ASP A 228 20.37 -16.79 -8.17
C ASP A 228 19.26 -16.90 -7.12
N PRO A 229 19.28 -17.94 -6.28
CA PRO A 229 18.35 -18.06 -5.14
C PRO A 229 18.44 -16.91 -4.14
N THR A 230 19.54 -16.14 -4.18
CA THR A 230 19.78 -14.96 -3.33
C THR A 230 19.54 -13.64 -4.06
N ASN A 231 18.78 -13.68 -5.16
CA ASN A 231 18.37 -12.48 -5.88
C ASN A 231 17.65 -11.51 -4.91
N ARG A 232 17.95 -10.22 -5.03
CA ARG A 232 17.45 -9.17 -4.14
C ARG A 232 15.92 -9.12 -4.14
N LEU A 233 15.29 -9.26 -5.30
CA LEU A 233 13.83 -9.25 -5.44
C LEU A 233 13.17 -10.44 -4.75
N VAL A 234 13.82 -11.61 -4.72
CA VAL A 234 13.32 -12.78 -3.97
C VAL A 234 13.40 -12.53 -2.46
N ILE A 235 14.50 -11.93 -1.97
CA ILE A 235 14.67 -11.57 -0.56
C ILE A 235 13.62 -10.54 -0.15
N GLU A 236 13.43 -9.50 -0.96
CA GLU A 236 12.43 -8.47 -0.79
C GLU A 236 11.02 -9.06 -0.72
N SER A 237 10.65 -9.97 -1.63
CA SER A 237 9.32 -10.59 -1.62
C SER A 237 9.05 -11.40 -0.35
N HIS A 238 10.04 -12.11 0.19
CA HIS A 238 9.90 -12.77 1.49
C HIS A 238 9.61 -11.76 2.60
N TYR A 239 10.28 -10.61 2.57
CA TYR A 239 10.09 -9.58 3.57
C TYR A 239 8.74 -8.85 3.43
N LYS A 240 8.35 -8.45 2.22
CA LYS A 240 7.03 -7.84 1.95
C LYS A 240 5.90 -8.79 2.33
N LEU A 241 6.01 -10.07 1.99
CA LEU A 241 5.02 -11.07 2.40
C LEU A 241 4.97 -11.19 3.94
N PHE A 242 6.11 -11.15 4.62
CA PHE A 242 6.13 -11.09 6.09
C PHE A 242 5.32 -9.89 6.63
N LEU A 243 5.46 -8.70 6.04
CA LEU A 243 4.71 -7.51 6.47
C LEU A 243 3.19 -7.72 6.36
N ALA A 244 2.71 -8.36 5.30
CA ALA A 244 1.29 -8.70 5.18
C ALA A 244 0.83 -9.73 6.21
N LEU A 245 1.65 -10.77 6.44
CA LEU A 245 1.32 -11.83 7.38
C LEU A 245 1.37 -11.38 8.84
N GLU A 246 2.23 -10.43 9.22
CA GLU A 246 2.36 -10.00 10.62
C GLU A 246 1.14 -9.23 11.15
N LEU A 247 0.32 -8.71 10.24
CA LEU A 247 -0.90 -7.97 10.55
C LEU A 247 -2.08 -8.91 10.84
N ASP A 248 -1.98 -10.21 10.53
CA ASP A 248 -2.94 -11.25 10.91
C ASP A 248 -2.38 -12.11 12.07
N PRO A 249 -2.91 -11.97 13.30
CA PRO A 249 -2.47 -12.76 14.45
C PRO A 249 -2.62 -14.28 14.25
N SER A 250 -3.49 -14.72 13.34
CA SER A 250 -3.67 -16.14 13.03
C SER A 250 -2.53 -16.73 12.18
N GLN A 251 -1.72 -15.88 11.54
CA GLN A 251 -0.64 -16.24 10.62
C GLN A 251 0.75 -15.94 11.19
N SER A 252 0.86 -15.76 12.52
CA SER A 252 2.12 -15.45 13.23
C SER A 252 3.25 -16.46 12.95
N VAL A 253 2.92 -17.74 12.73
CA VAL A 253 3.91 -18.77 12.43
C VAL A 253 4.47 -18.57 11.02
N GLU A 254 3.59 -18.43 10.04
CA GLU A 254 3.92 -18.18 8.65
C GLU A 254 4.71 -16.87 8.49
N ALA A 255 4.30 -15.80 9.18
CA ALA A 255 5.02 -14.52 9.22
C ALA A 255 6.47 -14.71 9.66
N GLN A 256 6.69 -15.41 10.79
CA GLN A 256 8.04 -15.69 11.29
C GLN A 256 8.85 -16.52 10.30
N GLU A 257 8.26 -17.52 9.64
CA GLU A 257 8.95 -18.32 8.62
C GLU A 257 9.41 -17.47 7.43
N GLN A 258 8.60 -16.53 6.96
CA GLN A 258 8.98 -15.64 5.86
C GLN A 258 10.10 -14.68 6.25
N LEU A 259 10.04 -14.09 7.44
CA LEU A 259 11.12 -13.24 7.96
C LEU A 259 12.43 -14.02 8.14
N GLU A 260 12.35 -15.26 8.65
CA GLU A 260 13.51 -16.15 8.77
C GLU A 260 14.14 -16.49 7.42
N LYS A 261 13.33 -16.69 6.36
CA LYS A 261 13.83 -16.91 5.00
C LYS A 261 14.51 -15.67 4.45
N ALA A 262 13.91 -14.49 4.60
CA ALA A 262 14.52 -13.23 4.18
C ALA A 262 15.90 -13.03 4.83
N ILE A 263 16.01 -13.23 6.15
CA ILE A 263 17.28 -13.16 6.90
C ILE A 263 18.28 -14.17 6.37
N GLN A 264 17.88 -15.45 6.20
CA GLN A 264 18.79 -16.50 5.73
C GLN A 264 19.35 -16.20 4.34
N LEU A 265 18.51 -15.74 3.42
CA LEU A 265 18.92 -15.42 2.06
C LEU A 265 19.80 -14.17 2.02
N LEU A 266 19.48 -13.12 2.80
CA LEU A 266 20.30 -11.92 2.91
C LEU A 266 21.67 -12.22 3.52
N GLU A 267 21.73 -13.05 4.58
CA GLU A 267 23.00 -13.54 5.12
C GLU A 267 23.82 -14.30 4.08
N ALA A 268 23.18 -15.15 3.28
CA ALA A 268 23.85 -15.91 2.23
C ALA A 268 24.41 -14.99 1.13
N ARG A 269 23.61 -13.99 0.71
CA ARG A 269 24.01 -12.96 -0.26
C ARG A 269 25.23 -12.18 0.22
N ILE A 270 25.22 -11.75 1.48
CA ILE A 270 26.35 -11.04 2.10
C ILE A 270 27.60 -11.92 2.16
N LYS A 271 27.46 -13.17 2.63
CA LYS A 271 28.58 -14.12 2.70
C LYS A 271 29.17 -14.45 1.32
N ALA A 272 28.35 -14.41 0.27
CA ALA A 272 28.78 -14.62 -1.11
C ALA A 272 29.50 -13.40 -1.72
N GLY A 273 29.62 -12.28 -1.00
CA GLY A 273 30.24 -11.05 -1.50
C GLY A 273 29.36 -10.29 -2.51
N LYS A 274 28.06 -10.59 -2.55
CA LYS A 274 27.05 -9.88 -3.35
C LYS A 274 26.30 -8.82 -2.54
N ALA A 275 26.85 -8.41 -1.40
CA ALA A 275 26.24 -7.41 -0.53
C ALA A 275 26.23 -6.03 -1.19
N GLU A 276 25.13 -5.32 -1.03
CA GLU A 276 25.04 -3.89 -1.30
C GLU A 276 25.35 -3.09 -0.03
N LYS A 277 25.47 -1.76 -0.18
CA LYS A 277 26.01 -0.86 0.84
C LYS A 277 25.34 -1.00 2.21
N ASP A 278 24.02 -1.22 2.22
CA ASP A 278 23.19 -1.17 3.42
C ASP A 278 22.68 -2.55 3.87
N ASP A 279 23.03 -3.62 3.15
CA ASP A 279 22.56 -4.99 3.42
C ASP A 279 22.94 -5.47 4.83
N GLN A 280 24.12 -5.07 5.34
CA GLN A 280 24.54 -5.40 6.71
C GLN A 280 23.66 -4.74 7.77
N GLY A 281 23.25 -3.48 7.56
CA GLY A 281 22.38 -2.77 8.49
C GLY A 281 21.00 -3.41 8.52
N LEU A 282 20.42 -3.60 7.33
CA LEU A 282 19.15 -4.27 7.15
C LEU A 282 19.14 -5.67 7.78
N LEU A 283 20.20 -6.45 7.61
CA LEU A 283 20.29 -7.78 8.21
C LEU A 283 20.16 -7.75 9.74
N GLU A 284 20.81 -6.79 10.40
CA GLU A 284 20.76 -6.69 11.86
C GLU A 284 19.39 -6.21 12.34
N GLU A 285 18.73 -5.32 11.61
CA GLU A 285 17.35 -4.90 11.87
C GLU A 285 16.36 -6.06 11.75
N LEU A 286 16.43 -6.83 10.66
CA LEU A 286 15.55 -7.99 10.47
C LEU A 286 15.74 -9.03 11.58
N LYS A 287 16.98 -9.26 12.03
CA LYS A 287 17.26 -10.15 13.17
C LYS A 287 16.68 -9.62 14.48
N LEU A 288 16.73 -8.32 14.69
CA LEU A 288 16.14 -7.69 15.87
C LEU A 288 14.62 -7.88 15.86
N LYS A 289 13.96 -7.56 14.75
CA LYS A 289 12.52 -7.78 14.54
C LYS A 289 12.13 -9.24 14.79
N LEU A 290 12.89 -10.20 14.26
CA LEU A 290 12.63 -11.63 14.51
C LEU A 290 12.73 -12.00 15.99
N LYS A 291 13.71 -11.43 16.72
CA LYS A 291 13.88 -11.66 18.15
C LYS A 291 12.71 -11.08 18.96
N GLU A 292 12.22 -9.91 18.57
CA GLU A 292 11.05 -9.27 19.19
C GLU A 292 9.78 -10.10 19.00
N LEU A 293 9.51 -10.53 17.76
CA LEU A 293 8.38 -11.41 17.46
C LEU A 293 8.41 -12.70 18.28
N LYS A 294 9.58 -13.35 18.38
CA LYS A 294 9.74 -14.56 19.19
C LYS A 294 9.52 -14.31 20.69
N THR A 295 9.97 -13.16 21.19
CA THR A 295 9.81 -12.79 22.60
C THR A 295 8.34 -12.49 22.90
N SER A 296 7.66 -11.75 22.02
CA SER A 296 6.23 -11.44 22.12
C SER A 296 5.39 -12.73 22.09
N GLN A 297 5.68 -13.64 21.15
CA GLN A 297 5.00 -14.94 21.05
C GLN A 297 5.19 -15.78 22.33
N GLN A 298 6.41 -15.82 22.88
CA GLN A 298 6.67 -16.53 24.13
C GLN A 298 5.89 -15.95 25.31
N ALA A 299 5.77 -14.63 25.39
CA ALA A 299 4.98 -13.96 26.42
C ALA A 299 3.49 -14.31 26.29
N LEU A 300 2.95 -14.28 25.07
CA LEU A 300 1.57 -14.69 24.78
C LEU A 300 1.31 -16.16 25.13
N ASP A 301 2.24 -17.06 24.79
CA ASP A 301 2.14 -18.49 25.12
C ASP A 301 2.10 -18.74 26.63
N VAL A 302 2.91 -18.01 27.40
CA VAL A 302 2.92 -18.10 28.87
C VAL A 302 1.59 -17.59 29.44
N LEU A 303 1.08 -16.47 28.93
CA LEU A 303 -0.20 -15.90 29.35
C LEU A 303 -1.37 -16.86 29.02
N ASN A 304 -1.36 -17.44 27.82
CA ASN A 304 -2.37 -18.40 27.38
C ASN A 304 -2.35 -19.67 28.24
N LYS A 305 -1.16 -20.23 28.52
CA LYS A 305 -1.02 -21.39 29.41
C LYS A 305 -1.51 -21.10 30.83
N ALA A 306 -1.19 -19.92 31.37
CA ALA A 306 -1.66 -19.50 32.69
C ALA A 306 -3.19 -19.36 32.74
N SER A 307 -3.78 -18.72 31.71
CA SER A 307 -5.23 -18.54 31.59
C SER A 307 -5.97 -19.87 31.46
N VAL A 308 -5.47 -20.78 30.63
CA VAL A 308 -6.02 -22.15 30.48
C VAL A 308 -5.92 -22.93 31.78
N ALA A 309 -4.81 -22.81 32.51
CA ALA A 309 -4.65 -23.46 33.82
C ALA A 309 -5.67 -22.95 34.84
N GLN A 310 -5.91 -21.63 34.91
CA GLN A 310 -6.91 -21.02 35.79
C GLN A 310 -8.34 -21.47 35.45
N ILE A 311 -8.69 -21.50 34.16
CA ILE A 311 -10.01 -21.99 33.70
C ILE A 311 -10.19 -23.46 34.07
N LYS A 312 -9.15 -24.29 33.87
CA LYS A 312 -9.18 -25.71 34.24
C LYS A 312 -9.35 -25.90 35.74
N GLU A 313 -8.67 -25.10 36.56
CA GLU A 313 -8.82 -25.14 38.02
C GLU A 313 -10.25 -24.76 38.45
N ALA A 314 -10.84 -23.73 37.85
CA ALA A 314 -12.22 -23.34 38.11
C ALA A 314 -13.26 -24.40 37.69
N LEU A 315 -13.01 -25.10 36.57
CA LEU A 315 -13.91 -26.13 36.04
C LEU A 315 -13.75 -27.50 36.74
N MET A 316 -12.51 -27.88 37.09
CA MET A 316 -12.21 -29.15 37.79
C MET A 316 -12.33 -29.05 39.31
N GLY A 317 -12.32 -27.83 39.86
CA GLY A 317 -12.60 -27.54 41.27
C GLY A 317 -14.07 -27.66 41.67
N GLY A 318 -14.93 -28.18 40.78
CA GLY A 318 -16.34 -28.50 41.01
C GLY A 318 -16.54 -29.68 41.98
N GLY A 319 -16.18 -29.44 43.24
CA GLY A 319 -16.46 -30.28 44.39
C GLY A 319 -17.04 -29.48 45.56
N ASP A 320 -18.01 -28.59 45.28
CA ASP A 320 -19.16 -28.23 46.13
C ASP A 320 -19.90 -27.05 45.47
N LEU A 321 -21.04 -27.32 44.80
CA LEU A 321 -21.96 -26.27 44.36
C LEU A 321 -22.82 -25.82 45.56
N SER A 322 -22.16 -25.22 46.55
CA SER A 322 -22.85 -24.41 47.55
C SER A 322 -23.09 -23.03 46.94
N LEU A 323 -24.29 -22.85 46.38
CA LEU A 323 -24.85 -21.58 45.92
C LEU A 323 -25.06 -20.59 47.08
N ASN A 324 -23.98 -20.20 47.77
CA ASN A 324 -24.05 -19.09 48.71
C ASN A 324 -22.68 -18.48 49.01
N LYS A 325 -22.06 -17.86 48.00
CA LYS A 325 -21.09 -16.78 48.25
C LYS A 325 -21.11 -15.81 47.08
N PRO A 326 -21.52 -14.54 47.26
CA PRO A 326 -21.46 -13.58 46.17
C PRO A 326 -19.99 -13.37 45.81
N ALA A 327 -19.70 -13.47 44.52
CA ALA A 327 -18.43 -13.07 43.94
C ALA A 327 -18.11 -11.65 44.45
N SER A 328 -16.90 -11.44 44.96
CA SER A 328 -16.42 -10.10 45.27
C SER A 328 -16.19 -9.38 43.94
N ILE A 329 -17.25 -8.76 43.43
CA ILE A 329 -17.18 -7.75 42.39
C ILE A 329 -16.29 -6.64 42.95
N ASN A 330 -15.11 -6.49 42.39
CA ASN A 330 -14.19 -5.43 42.81
C ASN A 330 -14.76 -4.12 42.26
N ASP A 331 -15.54 -3.44 43.09
CA ASP A 331 -16.26 -2.23 42.75
C ASP A 331 -15.28 -1.04 42.59
N LEU A 332 -14.91 -0.76 41.33
CA LEU A 332 -14.05 0.36 40.96
C LEU A 332 -14.75 1.73 41.11
N THR A 333 -16.01 1.79 41.57
CA THR A 333 -16.71 3.04 41.86
C THR A 333 -16.01 3.88 42.96
N SER A 334 -15.10 3.26 43.73
CA SER A 334 -14.25 3.95 44.70
C SER A 334 -13.04 4.70 44.10
N MET A 335 -12.69 4.47 42.84
CA MET A 335 -11.61 5.20 42.14
C MET A 335 -12.05 6.53 41.52
N VAL A 336 -13.36 6.77 41.39
CA VAL A 336 -13.88 8.07 40.93
C VAL A 336 -13.97 9.04 42.11
N LYS A 337 -12.89 9.79 42.37
CA LYS A 337 -12.92 10.93 43.28
C LYS A 337 -13.90 11.99 42.75
N LYS A 338 -15.14 11.98 43.25
CA LYS A 338 -16.08 13.10 43.04
C LYS A 338 -15.46 14.39 43.59
N ARG A 339 -15.17 15.35 42.71
CA ARG A 339 -14.82 16.72 43.09
C ARG A 339 -15.95 17.27 43.97
N LYS A 340 -15.61 17.75 45.17
CA LYS A 340 -16.56 18.38 46.10
C LYS A 340 -17.20 19.61 45.41
N PRO A 341 -18.54 19.78 45.46
CA PRO A 341 -19.15 21.02 45.02
C PRO A 341 -18.77 22.15 45.98
N LYS A 342 -18.41 23.32 45.43
CA LYS A 342 -18.13 24.54 46.19
C LYS A 342 -19.38 24.95 47.01
N PRO A 343 -19.22 25.37 48.28
CA PRO A 343 -20.34 25.91 49.05
C PRO A 343 -20.74 27.27 48.49
N GLN A 344 -22.04 27.46 48.22
CA GLN A 344 -22.62 28.78 47.98
C GLN A 344 -22.67 29.56 49.30
N PRO A 345 -22.40 30.88 49.29
CA PRO A 345 -22.48 31.71 50.48
C PRO A 345 -23.94 31.94 50.88
N SER A 346 -24.20 31.72 52.16
CA SER A 346 -25.44 31.97 52.88
C SER A 346 -25.84 33.44 52.84
N VAL A 347 -27.11 33.71 52.50
CA VAL A 347 -27.74 35.02 52.62
C VAL A 347 -27.92 35.35 54.11
N GLU A 348 -27.13 36.32 54.56
CA GLU A 348 -27.25 36.94 55.88
C GLU A 348 -28.35 38.01 55.81
N GLN A 349 -29.44 37.80 56.53
CA GLN A 349 -30.47 38.82 56.78
C GLN A 349 -30.14 39.56 58.06
N ASP A 350 -30.06 40.88 58.00
CA ASP A 350 -30.30 41.76 59.14
C ASP A 350 -30.76 43.17 58.67
N PRO A 351 -31.36 44.02 59.52
CA PRO A 351 -32.77 44.35 59.36
C PRO A 351 -33.11 45.84 59.20
N LYS A 352 -34.34 46.10 58.73
CA LYS A 352 -35.19 47.31 58.86
C LYS A 352 -34.70 48.62 58.20
N LEU A 353 -35.46 49.08 57.20
CA LEU A 353 -36.10 50.40 57.24
C LEU A 353 -37.37 50.47 56.39
N LYS A 354 -38.42 51.02 57.01
CA LYS A 354 -39.80 51.25 56.54
C LYS A 354 -39.84 52.15 55.29
N LYS A 355 -40.80 51.90 54.37
CA LYS A 355 -41.95 52.79 54.10
C LYS A 355 -42.87 52.29 52.96
N GLN A 356 -44.17 52.30 53.29
CA GLN A 356 -45.35 52.66 52.47
C GLN A 356 -45.71 51.82 51.23
N LYS A 357 -46.88 51.15 51.28
CA LYS A 357 -48.14 51.71 50.77
C LYS A 357 -49.35 50.82 51.11
N LYS A 358 -50.36 51.51 51.68
CA LYS A 358 -51.78 51.18 51.87
C LYS A 358 -52.16 49.94 52.67
#